data_AF-A0A3D3F4N6-F1
#
_entry.id   AF-A0A3D3F4N6-F1
#
_cell.length_a   1.000
_cell.length_b   1.000
_cell.length_c   1.000
_cell.angle_alpha   90.00
_cell.angle_beta   90.00
_cell.angle_gamma   90.00
#
_symmetry.space_group_name_H-M   'P 1'
#
loop_
_entity.id
_entity.type
_entity.pdbx_description
1 polymer ?
#
loop_
_entity_poly.entity_id
_entity_poly.type
_entity_poly.pdbx_seq_one_letter_code
_entity_poly.pdbx_strand_id
1 'polypeptide(L)'
;KNMLEYRNVKKSFFDDLPASSFALSNYDDKNGSVMLQNTKAEQYFYSLKTVVDFKGRIVEKHFDGTYVEFSNKPLVVQFVGVFNVYNLLAV
;
A
#
# COMPACT_ATOMS: atom_id res chain seq x y z
N LYS A 1 25.68 -3.25 6.43
CA LYS A 1 24.32 -3.83 6.63
C LYS A 1 23.70 -4.08 5.26
N ASN A 2 23.21 -5.29 5.01
CA ASN A 2 22.72 -5.71 3.70
C ASN A 2 21.24 -5.31 3.51
N MET A 3 20.82 -4.96 2.29
CA MET A 3 19.42 -4.64 1.99
C MET A 3 18.48 -5.81 2.20
N LEU A 4 18.97 -7.04 2.07
CA LEU A 4 18.22 -8.25 2.38
C LEU A 4 17.88 -8.34 3.89
N GLU A 5 18.84 -8.05 4.76
CA GLU A 5 18.64 -8.04 6.21
C GLU A 5 17.62 -6.96 6.60
N TYR A 6 17.75 -5.76 6.04
CA TYR A 6 16.81 -4.67 6.29
C TYR A 6 15.37 -5.03 5.90
N ARG A 7 15.20 -5.66 4.73
CA ARG A 7 13.90 -6.19 4.29
C ARG A 7 13.36 -7.22 5.27
N ASN A 8 14.19 -8.18 5.69
CA ASN A 8 13.76 -9.25 6.59
C ASN A 8 13.36 -8.72 7.99
N VAL A 9 14.03 -7.67 8.48
CA VAL A 9 13.63 -6.99 9.73
C VAL A 9 12.26 -6.31 9.59
N LYS A 10 11.96 -5.69 8.45
CA LYS A 10 10.60 -5.15 8.22
C LYS A 10 9.55 -6.25 8.10
N LYS A 11 9.90 -7.36 7.45
CA LYS A 11 9.02 -8.52 7.28
C LYS A 11 8.68 -9.16 8.62
N SER A 12 9.63 -9.25 9.57
CA SER A 12 9.37 -9.90 10.86
C SER A 12 8.24 -9.22 11.65
N PHE A 13 8.07 -7.91 11.52
CA PHE A 13 6.91 -7.20 12.09
C PHE A 13 5.57 -7.82 11.64
N PHE A 14 5.45 -8.16 10.36
CA PHE A 14 4.24 -8.80 9.83
C PHE A 14 4.15 -10.27 10.18
N ASP A 15 5.29 -10.98 10.19
CA ASP A 15 5.35 -12.41 10.56
C ASP A 15 4.86 -12.67 11.99
N ASP A 16 5.07 -11.70 12.88
CA ASP A 16 4.71 -11.76 14.30
C ASP A 16 3.25 -11.32 14.59
N LEU A 17 2.48 -10.88 13.59
CA LEU A 17 1.08 -10.50 13.79
C LEU A 17 0.21 -11.71 14.19
N PRO A 18 -0.72 -11.57 15.16
CA PRO A 18 -1.64 -12.63 15.51
C PRO A 18 -2.68 -12.85 14.41
N ALA A 19 -3.21 -14.07 14.32
CA ALA A 19 -4.18 -14.46 13.29
C ALA A 19 -5.51 -13.69 13.32
N SER A 20 -5.82 -12.99 14.42
CA SER A 20 -6.97 -12.11 14.54
C SER A 20 -6.76 -10.71 13.93
N SER A 21 -5.56 -10.42 13.43
CA SER A 21 -5.22 -9.12 12.82
C SER A 21 -5.35 -9.17 11.31
N PHE A 22 -5.28 -7.99 10.68
CA PHE A 22 -5.03 -7.86 9.25
C PHE A 22 -3.64 -7.25 9.01
N ALA A 23 -3.09 -7.49 7.83
CA ALA A 23 -1.84 -6.93 7.36
C ALA A 23 -2.04 -6.32 5.97
N LEU A 24 -1.66 -5.05 5.81
CA LEU A 24 -1.80 -4.30 4.58
C LEU A 24 -0.43 -3.93 4.00
N SER A 25 -0.19 -4.19 2.72
CA SER A 25 1.09 -3.90 2.04
C SER A 25 0.90 -3.29 0.64
N ASN A 26 1.86 -2.50 0.19
CA ASN A 26 1.85 -1.92 -1.15
C ASN A 26 2.26 -2.96 -2.20
N TYR A 27 1.33 -3.41 -3.03
CA TYR A 27 1.62 -4.40 -4.08
C TYR A 27 2.56 -3.85 -5.19
N ASP A 28 2.60 -2.53 -5.37
CA ASP A 28 3.45 -1.91 -6.38
C ASP A 28 4.92 -1.78 -5.94
N ASP A 29 5.24 -2.08 -4.67
CA ASP A 29 6.61 -2.23 -4.20
C ASP A 29 7.14 -3.62 -4.55
N LYS A 30 8.40 -3.69 -5.02
CA LYS A 30 9.06 -4.97 -5.37
C LYS A 30 9.10 -6.00 -4.23
N ASN A 31 9.05 -5.54 -2.98
CA ASN A 31 9.04 -6.38 -1.79
C ASN A 31 7.65 -6.46 -1.16
N GLY A 32 6.62 -5.83 -1.72
CA GLY A 32 5.28 -5.72 -1.14
C GLY A 32 4.68 -7.07 -0.77
N SER A 33 4.69 -8.02 -1.72
CA SER A 33 4.26 -9.40 -1.51
C SER A 33 5.15 -10.16 -0.53
N VAL A 34 6.46 -9.92 -0.58
CA VAL A 34 7.44 -10.53 0.33
C VAL A 34 7.18 -10.10 1.78
N MET A 35 6.67 -8.90 2.04
CA MET A 35 6.34 -8.43 3.40
C MET A 35 5.30 -9.30 4.09
N LEU A 36 4.34 -9.85 3.35
CA LEU A 36 3.22 -10.59 3.94
C LEU A 36 3.37 -12.12 3.85
N GLN A 37 4.39 -12.62 3.16
CA GLN A 37 4.50 -14.04 2.78
C GLN A 37 4.32 -15.06 3.94
N ASN A 38 4.74 -14.75 5.17
CA ASN A 38 4.61 -15.67 6.32
C ASN A 38 3.70 -15.14 7.44
N THR A 39 3.00 -14.01 7.21
CA THR A 39 2.09 -13.50 8.24
C THR A 39 0.93 -14.46 8.44
N LYS A 40 0.50 -14.62 9.69
CA LYS A 40 -0.71 -15.36 10.07
C LYS A 40 -1.96 -14.47 10.00
N ALA A 41 -1.77 -13.16 9.90
CA ALA A 41 -2.85 -12.19 9.76
C ALA A 41 -3.52 -12.32 8.40
N GLU A 42 -4.75 -11.82 8.30
CA GLU A 42 -5.43 -11.69 7.01
C GLU A 42 -4.67 -10.70 6.11
N GLN A 43 -4.37 -11.10 4.88
CA GLN A 43 -3.50 -10.34 3.99
C GLN A 43 -4.32 -9.48 3.04
N TYR A 44 -3.98 -8.21 2.97
CA TYR A 44 -4.56 -7.26 2.03
C TYR A 44 -3.46 -6.48 1.32
N PHE A 45 -3.78 -6.06 0.10
CA PHE A 45 -2.89 -5.25 -0.71
C PHE A 45 -3.56 -3.99 -1.21
N TYR A 46 -2.78 -2.91 -1.30
CA TYR A 46 -3.18 -1.71 -2.02
C TYR A 46 -2.25 -1.46 -3.22
N SER A 47 -2.79 -0.83 -4.25
CA SER A 47 -2.05 -0.57 -5.49
C SER A 47 -2.67 0.57 -6.31
N LEU A 48 -1.81 1.27 -7.05
CA LEU A 48 -2.20 2.19 -8.12
C LEU A 48 -2.09 1.57 -9.51
N LYS A 49 -1.33 0.48 -9.68
CA LYS A 49 -1.06 -0.13 -11.01
C LYS A 49 -1.80 -1.44 -11.25
N THR A 50 -1.81 -2.31 -10.25
CA THR A 50 -2.43 -3.65 -10.30
C THR A 50 -3.82 -3.64 -9.66
N VAL A 51 -4.71 -4.53 -10.09
CA VAL A 51 -6.00 -4.76 -9.42
C VAL A 51 -5.76 -5.72 -8.26
N VAL A 52 -5.98 -5.22 -7.06
CA VAL A 52 -5.84 -5.91 -5.77
C VAL A 52 -6.99 -5.46 -4.86
N ASP A 53 -6.98 -5.84 -3.58
CA ASP A 53 -8.06 -5.56 -2.61
C ASP A 53 -8.44 -4.07 -2.56
N PHE A 54 -7.43 -3.19 -2.47
CA PHE A 54 -7.62 -1.73 -2.45
C PHE A 54 -6.96 -1.07 -3.66
N LYS A 55 -7.75 -0.89 -4.72
CA LYS A 55 -7.31 -0.20 -5.94
C LYS A 55 -7.56 1.30 -5.85
N GLY A 56 -6.51 2.08 -6.05
CA GLY A 56 -6.63 3.49 -6.39
C GLY A 56 -6.25 3.78 -7.84
N ARG A 57 -6.80 4.87 -8.36
CA ARG A 57 -6.49 5.42 -9.68
C ARG A 57 -6.28 6.92 -9.55
N ILE A 58 -5.20 7.43 -10.13
CA ILE A 58 -5.01 8.88 -10.28
C ILE A 58 -5.69 9.28 -11.57
N VAL A 59 -6.67 10.17 -11.47
CA VAL A 59 -7.41 10.70 -12.62
C VAL A 59 -6.64 11.87 -13.22
N GLU A 60 -6.31 12.86 -12.38
CA GLU A 60 -5.60 14.07 -12.78
C GLU A 60 -4.67 14.56 -11.67
N LYS A 61 -3.65 15.33 -12.07
CA LYS A 61 -2.69 15.97 -11.17
C LYS A 61 -2.63 17.45 -11.50
N HIS A 62 -2.88 18.28 -10.50
CA HIS A 62 -2.76 19.72 -10.57
C HIS A 62 -1.77 20.20 -9.50
N PHE A 63 -1.35 21.47 -9.57
CA PHE A 63 -0.43 22.04 -8.58
C PHE A 63 -1.10 22.30 -7.22
N ASP A 64 -2.42 22.42 -7.20
CA ASP A 64 -3.27 22.68 -6.04
C ASP A 64 -3.93 21.41 -5.47
N GLY A 65 -3.80 20.27 -6.16
CA GLY A 65 -4.34 19.01 -5.68
C GLY A 65 -4.28 17.86 -6.68
N THR A 66 -4.67 16.67 -6.21
CA THR A 66 -4.75 15.46 -7.02
C THR A 66 -6.18 14.95 -7.02
N TYR A 67 -6.73 14.67 -8.21
CA TYR A 67 -8.01 13.98 -8.36
C TYR A 67 -7.74 12.49 -8.43
N VAL A 68 -8.32 11.75 -7.50
CA VAL A 68 -8.13 10.31 -7.35
C VAL A 68 -9.48 9.60 -7.29
N GLU A 69 -9.46 8.31 -7.59
CA GLU A 69 -10.63 7.44 -7.49
C GLU A 69 -10.22 6.18 -6.74
N PHE A 70 -10.92 5.90 -5.64
CA PHE A 70 -10.73 4.69 -4.83
C PHE A 70 -11.99 3.86 -4.89
N SER A 71 -11.89 2.62 -5.38
CA SER A 71 -13.05 1.73 -5.53
C SER A 71 -14.25 2.41 -6.22
N ASN A 72 -13.99 3.10 -7.34
CA ASN A 72 -14.97 3.88 -8.13
C ASN A 72 -15.61 5.08 -7.40
N LYS A 73 -15.03 5.54 -6.29
CA LYS A 73 -15.46 6.76 -5.60
C LYS A 73 -14.46 7.87 -5.87
N PRO A 74 -14.88 9.01 -6.47
CA PRO A 74 -14.00 10.13 -6.71
C PRO A 74 -13.66 10.86 -5.40
N LEU A 75 -12.42 11.31 -5.29
CA LEU A 75 -11.88 12.09 -4.18
C LEU A 75 -10.93 13.15 -4.72
N VAL A 76 -11.00 14.36 -4.16
CA VAL A 76 -10.03 15.43 -4.43
C VAL A 76 -9.22 15.65 -3.17
N VAL A 77 -7.89 15.59 -3.30
CA VAL A 77 -6.99 15.84 -2.17
C VAL A 77 -6.08 17.02 -2.47
N GLN A 78 -5.85 17.88 -1.48
CA GLN A 78 -5.00 19.08 -1.60
C GLN A 78 -3.49 18.75 -1.59
N PHE A 79 -3.12 17.48 -1.64
CA PHE A 79 -1.73 17.06 -1.69
C PHE A 79 -1.32 16.72 -3.12
N VAL A 80 -0.16 17.21 -3.52
CA VAL A 80 0.45 16.91 -4.82
C VAL A 80 1.31 15.66 -4.70
N GLY A 81 1.28 14.80 -5.73
CA GLY A 81 2.25 13.73 -5.92
C GLY A 81 1.73 12.32 -5.65
N VAL A 82 2.26 11.35 -6.43
CA VAL A 82 1.82 9.94 -6.43
C VAL A 82 2.03 9.26 -5.07
N PHE A 83 3.10 9.62 -4.37
CA PHE A 83 3.41 9.09 -3.03
C PHE A 83 2.28 9.35 -2.03
N ASN A 84 1.68 10.55 -2.07
CA ASN A 84 0.58 10.88 -1.15
C ASN A 84 -0.66 10.03 -1.43
N VAL A 85 -0.89 9.65 -2.68
CA VAL A 85 -2.00 8.75 -3.04
C VAL A 85 -1.77 7.34 -2.50
N TYR A 86 -0.53 6.83 -2.52
CA TYR A 86 -0.21 5.56 -1.85
C TYR A 86 -0.44 5.63 -0.35
N ASN A 87 -0.12 6.74 0.30
CA ASN A 87 -0.37 6.90 1.73
C ASN A 87 -1.87 6.93 2.04
N LEU A 88 -2.66 7.59 1.20
CA LEU A 88 -4.12 7.64 1.33
C LEU A 88 -4.78 6.27 1.14
N LEU A 89 -4.19 5.38 0.34
CA LEU A 89 -4.66 3.99 0.21
C LEU A 89 -4.30 3.13 1.43
N ALA A 90 -3.35 3.57 2.26
CA ALA A 90 -2.86 2.83 3.41
C ALA A 90 -3.55 3.22 4.74
N VAL A 91 -4.37 4.26 4.75
CA VAL A 91 -5.09 4.81 5.93
C VAL A 91 -6.59 4.79 5.72
#